data_AF-A0A9Y1FKN2-F1
#
_entry.id   AF-A0A9Y1FKN2-F1
#
_cell.length_a   1.000
_cell.length_b   1.000
_cell.length_c   1.000
_cell.angle_alpha   90.00
_cell.angle_beta   90.00
_cell.angle_gamma   90.00
#
_symmetry.space_group_name_H-M   'P 1'
#
loop_
_entity.id
_entity.type
_entity.pdbx_description
1 polymer ?
#
loop_
_entity_poly.entity_id
_entity_poly.type
_entity_poly.pdbx_seq_one_letter_code
_entity_poly.pdbx_strand_id
1 'polypeptide(L)'
;MNRKNHIIGGFFFWVVTIIILYFVEKDLFASWDNSLWIVISALICIIGAEFPDFDIIWKEVFHHRYFLTHSAILPAILTLPVIAVSERTNFLLPVFGFFLIGNASHLLLDLFPSWKEEKDGKIKDDAHAMAWLTTGLSGRELYSKLKGTYLIHFYPFSIKGKNTLNKKATRTWFVVNALLMISWAIILLFFFGYWVL
;
A
#
# COMPACT_ATOMS: atom_id res chain seq x y z
N MET A 1 -13.19 -3.98 -2.73
CA MET A 1 -12.29 -4.66 -3.68
C MET A 1 -11.94 -6.04 -3.11
N ASN A 2 -11.58 -7.03 -3.93
CA ASN A 2 -11.27 -8.38 -3.46
C ASN A 2 -9.84 -8.40 -2.87
N ARG A 3 -9.64 -9.06 -1.71
CA ARG A 3 -8.33 -9.30 -1.07
C ARG A 3 -7.27 -9.80 -2.06
N LYS A 4 -7.68 -10.65 -3.01
CA LYS A 4 -6.83 -11.13 -4.12
C LYS A 4 -6.17 -9.99 -4.91
N ASN A 5 -6.89 -8.89 -5.14
CA ASN A 5 -6.40 -7.76 -5.94
C ASN A 5 -5.39 -6.93 -5.14
N HIS A 6 -5.53 -6.86 -3.81
CA HIS A 6 -4.52 -6.25 -2.95
C HIS A 6 -3.22 -7.06 -2.94
N ILE A 7 -3.30 -8.39 -2.89
CA ILE A 7 -2.12 -9.27 -2.99
C ILE A 7 -1.42 -9.10 -4.33
N ILE A 8 -2.17 -9.18 -5.44
CA ILE A 8 -1.63 -8.98 -6.80
C ILE A 8 -1.02 -7.59 -6.93
N GLY A 9 -1.71 -6.57 -6.41
CA GLY A 9 -1.22 -5.20 -6.39
C GLY A 9 0.07 -5.04 -5.59
N GLY A 10 0.16 -5.61 -4.40
CA GLY A 10 1.38 -5.61 -3.59
C GLY A 10 2.56 -6.25 -4.32
N PHE A 11 2.33 -7.39 -4.99
CA PHE A 11 3.35 -8.03 -5.83
C PHE A 11 3.74 -7.16 -7.03
N PHE A 12 2.77 -6.54 -7.72
CA PHE A 12 3.05 -5.63 -8.83
C PHE A 12 3.90 -4.43 -8.39
N PHE A 13 3.54 -3.78 -7.27
CA PHE A 13 4.31 -2.65 -6.72
C PHE A 13 5.71 -3.09 -6.29
N TRP A 14 5.87 -4.30 -5.76
CA TRP A 14 7.19 -4.88 -5.49
C TRP A 14 8.03 -5.00 -6.77
N VAL A 15 7.50 -5.61 -7.84
CA VAL A 15 8.20 -5.74 -9.13
C VAL A 15 8.63 -4.38 -9.65
N VAL A 16 7.70 -3.42 -9.70
CA VAL A 16 7.99 -2.06 -10.19
C VAL A 16 9.09 -1.40 -9.36
N THR A 17 9.02 -1.51 -8.03
CA THR A 17 10.04 -0.93 -7.14
C THR A 17 11.40 -1.58 -7.34
N ILE A 18 11.48 -2.91 -7.44
CA ILE A 18 12.75 -3.62 -7.69
C ILE A 18 13.36 -3.19 -9.03
N ILE A 19 12.54 -3.05 -10.08
CA ILE A 19 13.02 -2.57 -11.38
C ILE A 19 13.57 -1.15 -11.25
N ILE A 20 12.87 -0.24 -10.57
CA ILE A 20 13.34 1.13 -10.36
C ILE A 20 14.66 1.12 -9.58
N LEU A 21 14.73 0.39 -8.45
CA LEU A 21 15.95 0.28 -7.65
C LEU A 21 17.11 -0.30 -8.46
N TYR A 22 16.87 -1.29 -9.31
CA TYR A 22 17.89 -1.85 -10.19
C TYR A 22 18.50 -0.80 -11.13
N PHE A 23 17.71 0.17 -11.60
CA PHE A 23 18.22 1.23 -12.47
C PHE A 23 18.85 2.40 -11.71
N VAL A 24 18.37 2.71 -10.50
CA VAL A 24 18.83 3.87 -9.70
C VAL A 24 20.02 3.51 -8.81
N GLU A 25 20.04 2.31 -8.24
CA GLU A 25 20.99 1.86 -7.22
C GLU A 25 21.53 0.47 -7.59
N LYS A 26 22.22 0.37 -8.73
CA LYS A 26 22.73 -0.92 -9.27
C LYS A 26 23.59 -1.69 -8.27
N ASP A 27 24.33 -0.98 -7.43
CA ASP A 27 25.25 -1.55 -6.47
C ASP A 27 24.53 -2.34 -5.36
N LEU A 28 23.25 -2.04 -5.08
CA LEU A 28 22.39 -2.85 -4.20
C LEU A 28 22.24 -4.30 -4.68
N PHE A 29 22.45 -4.55 -5.98
CA PHE A 29 22.28 -5.85 -6.62
C PHE A 29 23.62 -6.49 -7.02
N ALA A 30 24.76 -5.82 -6.79
CA ALA A 30 26.07 -6.29 -7.23
C ALA A 30 26.59 -7.50 -6.43
N SER A 31 26.19 -7.64 -5.16
CA SER A 31 26.52 -8.80 -4.33
C SER A 31 25.44 -9.89 -4.42
N TRP A 32 25.69 -10.91 -5.25
CA TRP A 32 24.78 -12.05 -5.44
C TRP A 32 24.54 -12.87 -4.17
N ASP A 33 25.42 -12.75 -3.17
CA ASP A 33 25.33 -13.44 -1.88
C ASP A 33 24.12 -13.02 -1.03
N ASN A 34 23.40 -11.96 -1.42
CA ASN A 34 22.31 -11.36 -0.64
C ASN A 34 20.91 -11.51 -1.27
N SER A 35 20.72 -12.38 -2.26
CA SER A 35 19.40 -12.59 -2.93
C SER A 35 18.22 -12.91 -1.98
N LEU A 36 18.51 -13.35 -0.76
CA LEU A 36 17.52 -13.59 0.29
C LEU A 36 16.69 -12.33 0.63
N TRP A 37 17.30 -11.13 0.69
CA TRP A 37 16.54 -9.91 1.00
C TRP A 37 15.51 -9.58 -0.08
N ILE A 38 15.80 -9.92 -1.35
CA ILE A 38 14.88 -9.73 -2.48
C ILE A 38 13.64 -10.61 -2.27
N VAL A 39 13.82 -11.88 -1.90
CA VAL A 39 12.71 -12.79 -1.62
C VAL A 39 11.91 -12.33 -0.40
N ILE A 40 12.58 -11.97 0.69
CA ILE A 40 11.92 -11.46 1.91
C ILE A 40 11.15 -10.17 1.59
N SER A 41 11.72 -9.29 0.76
CA SER A 41 11.07 -8.03 0.34
C SER A 41 9.77 -8.28 -0.44
N ALA A 42 9.71 -9.33 -1.27
CA ALA A 42 8.49 -9.71 -1.98
C ALA A 42 7.40 -10.16 -1.01
N LEU A 43 7.76 -11.07 -0.08
CA LEU A 43 6.84 -11.60 0.92
C LEU A 43 6.32 -10.50 1.85
N ILE A 44 7.20 -9.62 2.33
CA ILE A 44 6.81 -8.56 3.24
C ILE A 44 6.01 -7.44 2.53
N CYS A 45 6.24 -7.20 1.24
CA CYS A 45 5.40 -6.30 0.45
C CYS A 45 3.98 -6.84 0.31
N ILE A 46 3.83 -8.16 0.09
CA ILE A 46 2.51 -8.80 0.09
C ILE A 46 1.85 -8.69 1.47
N ILE A 47 2.56 -9.00 2.55
CA ILE A 47 2.05 -8.86 3.93
C ILE A 47 1.63 -7.40 4.20
N GLY A 48 2.44 -6.43 3.78
CA GLY A 48 2.12 -5.01 3.88
C GLY A 48 0.84 -4.65 3.13
N ALA A 49 0.63 -5.21 1.94
CA ALA A 49 -0.58 -5.00 1.15
C ALA A 49 -1.83 -5.65 1.77
N GLU A 50 -1.69 -6.67 2.62
CA GLU A 50 -2.82 -7.26 3.34
C GLU A 50 -3.09 -6.60 4.70
N PHE A 51 -2.09 -5.92 5.27
CA PHE A 51 -2.14 -5.42 6.64
C PHE A 51 -3.34 -4.51 6.95
N PRO A 52 -3.75 -3.54 6.09
CA PRO A 52 -4.92 -2.71 6.37
C PRO A 52 -6.22 -3.52 6.53
N ASP A 53 -6.34 -4.64 5.82
CA ASP A 53 -7.49 -5.54 5.85
C ASP A 53 -7.50 -6.47 7.07
N PHE A 54 -6.53 -6.37 7.98
CA PHE A 54 -6.62 -7.11 9.25
C PHE A 54 -7.80 -6.63 10.10
N ASP A 55 -8.35 -5.44 9.84
CA ASP A 55 -9.63 -5.00 10.42
C ASP A 55 -10.81 -5.93 10.08
N ILE A 56 -10.73 -6.67 8.95
CA ILE A 56 -11.68 -7.71 8.54
C ILE A 56 -11.61 -8.93 9.46
N ILE A 57 -10.50 -9.18 10.15
CA ILE A 57 -10.42 -10.28 11.13
C ILE A 57 -11.21 -9.91 12.39
N TRP A 58 -11.19 -8.63 12.75
CA TRP A 58 -11.78 -8.09 13.97
C TRP A 58 -13.11 -7.35 13.72
N LYS A 59 -13.96 -7.87 12.81
CA LYS A 59 -15.19 -7.15 12.36
C LYS A 59 -16.16 -6.78 13.47
N GLU A 60 -16.14 -7.55 14.56
CA GLU A 60 -16.97 -7.30 15.73
C GLU A 60 -16.54 -6.03 16.49
N VAL A 61 -15.26 -5.66 16.37
CA VAL A 61 -14.65 -4.51 17.02
C VAL A 61 -14.51 -3.34 16.06
N PHE A 62 -14.09 -3.59 14.82
CA PHE A 62 -13.81 -2.58 13.81
C PHE A 62 -14.62 -2.81 12.56
N HIS A 63 -15.10 -1.72 11.95
CA HIS A 63 -15.62 -1.79 10.60
C HIS A 63 -14.45 -1.84 9.60
N HIS A 64 -14.59 -2.66 8.55
CA HIS A 64 -13.64 -2.68 7.45
C HIS A 64 -13.42 -1.26 6.91
N ARG A 65 -12.16 -0.91 6.62
CA ARG A 65 -11.67 0.46 6.35
C ARG A 65 -11.66 1.31 7.60
N TYR A 66 -11.22 0.72 8.71
CA TYR A 66 -11.03 1.44 9.95
C TYR A 66 -9.94 2.49 9.77
N PHE A 67 -10.18 3.70 10.28
CA PHE A 67 -9.29 4.84 10.03
C PHE A 67 -7.84 4.55 10.41
N LEU A 68 -7.62 3.80 11.51
CA LEU A 68 -6.28 3.55 12.03
C LEU A 68 -5.53 2.49 11.20
N THR A 69 -6.19 1.42 10.78
CA THR A 69 -5.58 0.38 9.91
C THR A 69 -5.29 0.90 8.51
N HIS A 70 -6.07 1.90 8.06
CA HIS A 70 -5.87 2.59 6.78
C HIS A 70 -5.13 3.93 6.95
N SER A 71 -4.29 4.04 7.98
CA SER A 71 -3.43 5.20 8.22
C SER A 71 -1.95 4.81 8.15
N ALA A 72 -1.09 5.79 7.96
CA ALA A 72 0.35 5.62 8.06
C ALA A 72 0.83 5.44 9.52
N ILE A 73 -0.03 5.66 10.52
CA ILE A 73 0.36 5.64 11.95
C ILE A 73 0.78 4.23 12.37
N LEU A 74 -0.05 3.20 12.11
CA LEU A 74 0.28 1.83 12.50
C LEU A 74 1.52 1.30 11.77
N PRO A 75 1.63 1.44 10.43
CA PRO A 75 2.85 1.07 9.72
C PRO A 75 4.08 1.81 10.25
N ALA A 76 3.99 3.12 10.53
CA ALA A 76 5.11 3.87 11.09
C ALA A 76 5.57 3.31 12.45
N ILE A 77 4.64 2.97 13.36
CA ILE A 77 4.95 2.34 14.64
C ILE A 77 5.65 1.00 14.44
N LEU A 78 5.16 0.16 13.51
CA LEU A 78 5.76 -1.14 13.23
C LEU A 78 7.18 -1.02 12.65
N THR A 79 7.49 0.10 11.99
CA THR A 79 8.84 0.36 11.48
C THR A 79 9.78 1.01 12.48
N LEU A 80 9.36 1.34 13.71
CA LEU A 80 10.25 1.94 14.72
C LEU A 80 11.56 1.17 14.99
N PRO A 81 11.62 -0.17 14.92
CA PRO A 81 12.88 -0.90 15.09
C PRO A 81 14.01 -0.46 14.14
N VAL A 82 13.72 0.23 13.03
CA VAL A 82 14.74 0.78 12.12
C VAL A 82 15.70 1.75 12.79
N ILE A 83 15.32 2.39 13.89
CA ILE A 83 16.18 3.34 14.63
C ILE A 83 17.36 2.65 15.33
N ALA A 84 17.26 1.33 15.54
CA ALA A 84 18.28 0.51 16.21
C ALA A 84 19.03 -0.40 15.23
N VAL A 85 18.95 -0.12 13.92
CA VAL A 85 19.66 -0.87 12.89
C VAL A 85 21.18 -0.73 13.08
N SER A 86 21.87 -1.85 12.95
CA SER A 86 23.32 -2.03 13.02
C SER A 86 23.79 -2.76 11.77
N GLU A 87 25.11 -2.81 11.50
CA GLU A 87 25.62 -3.39 10.25
C GLU A 87 25.10 -4.82 10.03
N ARG A 88 24.93 -5.58 11.11
CA ARG A 88 24.38 -6.95 11.10
C ARG A 88 22.88 -7.03 10.80
N THR A 89 22.16 -5.94 10.99
CA THR A 89 20.69 -5.86 10.88
C THR A 89 20.23 -4.88 9.81
N ASN A 90 21.13 -4.40 8.95
CA ASN A 90 20.84 -3.43 7.89
C ASN A 90 19.79 -3.93 6.88
N PHE A 91 19.66 -5.25 6.70
CA PHE A 91 18.62 -5.88 5.89
C PHE A 91 17.19 -5.55 6.37
N LEU A 92 17.00 -5.10 7.61
CA LEU A 92 15.68 -4.65 8.09
C LEU A 92 15.18 -3.39 7.35
N LEU A 93 16.08 -2.54 6.86
CA LEU A 93 15.73 -1.33 6.13
C LEU A 93 14.91 -1.63 4.86
N PRO A 94 15.38 -2.48 3.92
CA PRO A 94 14.57 -2.85 2.77
C PRO A 94 13.33 -3.66 3.17
N VAL A 95 13.39 -4.52 4.20
CA VAL A 95 12.22 -5.27 4.67
C VAL A 95 11.09 -4.32 5.10
N PHE A 96 11.39 -3.31 5.92
CA PHE A 96 10.40 -2.32 6.34
C PHE A 96 10.03 -1.35 5.20
N GLY A 97 10.97 -0.99 4.33
CA GLY A 97 10.68 -0.20 3.13
C GLY A 97 9.63 -0.86 2.24
N PHE A 98 9.80 -2.14 1.93
CA PHE A 98 8.86 -2.90 1.12
C PHE A 98 7.54 -3.20 1.83
N PHE A 99 7.54 -3.39 3.15
CA PHE A 99 6.30 -3.45 3.94
C PHE A 99 5.44 -2.19 3.75
N LEU A 100 6.06 -1.00 3.83
CA LEU A 100 5.39 0.29 3.65
C LEU A 100 4.89 0.49 2.22
N ILE A 101 5.67 0.05 1.21
CA ILE A 101 5.23 0.05 -0.20
C ILE A 101 3.99 -0.82 -0.39
N GLY A 102 4.00 -2.03 0.20
CA GLY A 102 2.85 -2.91 0.21
C GLY A 102 1.62 -2.23 0.81
N ASN A 103 1.78 -1.64 2.00
CA ASN A 103 0.72 -0.90 2.69
C ASN A 103 0.19 0.28 1.83
N ALA A 104 1.08 1.07 1.24
CA ALA A 104 0.72 2.17 0.36
C ALA A 104 -0.03 1.69 -0.89
N SER A 105 0.40 0.56 -1.48
CA SER A 105 -0.29 -0.05 -2.61
C SER A 105 -1.73 -0.41 -2.25
N HIS A 106 -1.98 -0.93 -1.04
CA HIS A 106 -3.33 -1.22 -0.58
C HIS A 106 -4.20 0.04 -0.61
N LEU A 107 -3.74 1.11 0.03
CA LEU A 107 -4.50 2.37 0.13
C LEU A 107 -4.73 3.00 -1.25
N LEU A 108 -3.73 2.92 -2.14
CA LEU A 108 -3.85 3.40 -3.51
C LEU A 108 -4.87 2.57 -4.29
N LEU A 109 -4.86 1.25 -4.14
CA LEU A 109 -5.83 0.38 -4.80
C LEU A 109 -7.25 0.63 -4.26
N ASP A 110 -7.36 1.02 -2.99
CA ASP A 110 -8.63 1.37 -2.35
C ASP A 110 -9.22 2.72 -2.82
N LEU A 111 -8.43 3.56 -3.50
CA LEU A 111 -8.93 4.72 -4.24
C LEU A 111 -9.72 4.33 -5.49
N PHE A 112 -9.45 3.15 -6.06
CA PHE A 112 -10.17 2.67 -7.22
C PHE A 112 -11.52 2.10 -6.78
N PRO A 113 -12.64 2.55 -7.38
CA PRO A 113 -13.91 1.92 -7.13
C PRO A 113 -13.83 0.45 -7.53
N SER A 114 -14.52 -0.42 -6.80
CA SER A 114 -14.92 -1.70 -7.38
C SER A 114 -15.79 -1.36 -8.58
N TRP A 115 -15.25 -1.53 -9.79
CA TRP A 115 -15.98 -1.35 -11.03
C TRP A 115 -17.30 -2.13 -10.96
N LYS A 116 -18.42 -1.39 -10.95
CA LYS A 116 -19.78 -1.92 -11.14
C LYS A 116 -20.28 -1.33 -12.44
N GLU A 117 -20.13 -2.05 -13.54
CA GLU A 117 -20.71 -1.62 -14.82
C GLU A 117 -22.13 -2.14 -15.06
N GLU A 118 -22.68 -2.98 -14.18
CA GLU A 118 -24.07 -3.42 -14.35
C GLU A 118 -24.93 -3.04 -13.14
N LYS A 119 -26.21 -2.78 -13.44
CA LYS A 119 -27.30 -2.55 -12.48
C LYS A 119 -27.38 -3.63 -11.39
N ASP A 120 -26.70 -4.75 -11.59
CA ASP A 120 -26.74 -5.96 -10.76
C ASP A 120 -25.48 -6.12 -9.88
N GLY A 121 -24.51 -5.20 -10.00
CA GLY A 121 -23.40 -5.07 -9.05
C GLY A 121 -22.31 -6.14 -9.11
N LYS A 122 -22.20 -6.90 -10.20
CA LYS A 122 -21.12 -7.88 -10.41
C LYS A 122 -19.93 -7.29 -11.17
N ILE A 123 -18.72 -7.68 -10.77
CA ILE A 123 -17.47 -7.41 -11.47
C ILE A 123 -17.40 -8.39 -12.64
N LYS A 124 -17.33 -7.88 -13.88
CA LYS A 124 -17.42 -8.70 -15.09
C LYS A 124 -16.15 -9.52 -15.34
N ASP A 125 -14.97 -8.95 -15.08
CA ASP A 125 -13.66 -9.60 -15.18
C ASP A 125 -12.54 -8.69 -14.63
N ASP A 126 -11.53 -9.24 -13.95
CA ASP A 126 -10.34 -8.52 -13.47
C ASP A 126 -9.52 -7.95 -14.65
N ALA A 127 -9.52 -8.62 -15.81
CA ALA A 127 -8.84 -8.16 -17.02
C ALA A 127 -9.48 -6.90 -17.62
N HIS A 128 -10.82 -6.81 -17.60
CA HIS A 128 -11.55 -5.62 -18.04
C HIS A 128 -11.33 -4.43 -17.10
N ALA A 129 -11.23 -4.67 -15.79
CA ALA A 129 -10.90 -3.63 -14.82
C ALA A 129 -9.50 -3.04 -15.07
N MET A 130 -8.51 -3.88 -15.38
CA MET A 130 -7.16 -3.42 -15.73
C MET A 130 -7.11 -2.66 -17.06
N ALA A 131 -7.79 -3.16 -18.11
CA ALA A 131 -7.89 -2.48 -19.40
C ALA A 131 -8.63 -1.13 -19.30
N TRP A 132 -9.63 -1.05 -18.42
CA TRP A 132 -10.31 0.21 -18.13
C TRP A 132 -9.39 1.20 -17.40
N LEU A 133 -8.53 0.72 -16.51
CA LEU A 133 -7.58 1.53 -15.75
C LEU A 133 -6.51 2.15 -16.65
N THR A 134 -6.08 1.42 -17.69
CA THR A 134 -5.04 1.83 -18.64
C THR A 134 -5.57 2.65 -19.82
N THR A 135 -6.89 2.79 -19.96
CA THR A 135 -7.54 3.63 -20.98
C THR A 135 -8.03 4.95 -20.38
N GLY A 136 -8.04 6.06 -21.14
CA GLY A 136 -8.50 7.38 -20.66
C GLY A 136 -7.50 8.06 -19.71
N LEU A 137 -6.34 8.44 -20.26
CA LEU A 137 -5.19 9.01 -19.54
C LEU A 137 -5.34 10.50 -19.15
N SER A 138 -6.49 11.15 -19.43
CA SER A 138 -6.67 12.53 -19.00
C SER A 138 -6.87 12.62 -17.49
N GLY A 139 -6.29 13.62 -16.83
CA GLY A 139 -6.40 13.77 -15.37
C GLY A 139 -7.85 13.90 -14.86
N ARG A 140 -8.77 14.43 -15.69
CA ARG A 140 -10.21 14.49 -15.36
C ARG A 140 -10.89 13.14 -15.46
N GLU A 141 -10.55 12.32 -16.46
CA GLU A 141 -11.07 10.95 -16.56
C GLU A 141 -10.57 10.13 -15.40
N LEU A 142 -9.25 10.12 -15.14
CA LEU A 142 -8.66 9.45 -13.99
C LEU A 142 -9.34 9.90 -12.67
N TYR A 143 -9.59 11.20 -12.48
CA TYR A 143 -10.31 11.70 -11.31
C TYR A 143 -11.77 11.20 -11.20
N SER A 144 -12.47 11.05 -12.32
CA SER A 144 -13.81 10.47 -12.37
C SER A 144 -13.80 8.96 -12.08
N LYS A 145 -12.78 8.26 -12.61
CA LYS A 145 -12.53 6.84 -12.41
C LYS A 145 -12.17 6.53 -10.96
N LEU A 146 -11.40 7.39 -10.29
CA LEU A 146 -11.04 7.31 -8.86
C LEU A 146 -12.19 7.72 -7.91
N LYS A 147 -13.44 7.77 -8.38
CA LYS A 147 -14.60 7.98 -7.50
C LYS A 147 -14.93 6.71 -6.71
N GLY A 148 -14.03 6.27 -5.84
CA GLY A 148 -14.26 5.22 -4.86
C GLY A 148 -15.59 5.42 -4.11
N THR A 149 -16.31 4.31 -3.92
CA THR A 149 -17.62 4.26 -3.26
C THR A 149 -17.52 4.04 -1.76
N TYR A 150 -16.34 3.66 -1.27
CA TYR A 150 -16.12 3.24 0.11
C TYR A 150 -15.64 4.40 0.98
N LEU A 151 -15.99 4.36 2.27
CA LEU A 151 -15.69 5.40 3.24
C LEU A 151 -14.74 4.84 4.31
N ILE A 152 -13.90 5.71 4.88
CA ILE A 152 -13.17 5.40 6.12
C ILE A 152 -14.15 5.42 7.29
N HIS A 153 -14.06 4.43 8.16
CA HIS A 153 -14.89 4.26 9.34
C HIS A 153 -14.14 4.60 10.63
N PHE A 154 -14.84 5.22 11.58
CA PHE A 154 -14.33 5.52 12.93
C PHE A 154 -14.84 4.56 14.01
N TYR A 155 -15.79 3.67 13.67
CA TYR A 155 -16.42 2.75 14.63
C TYR A 155 -15.38 1.94 15.41
N PRO A 156 -15.47 1.86 16.75
CA PRO A 156 -16.62 2.23 17.60
C PRO A 156 -16.71 3.72 17.98
N PHE A 157 -15.79 4.55 17.52
CA PHE A 157 -15.77 5.98 17.78
C PHE A 157 -16.58 6.78 16.77
N SER A 158 -16.92 8.02 17.14
CA SER A 158 -17.50 9.01 16.24
C SER A 158 -16.74 10.32 16.32
N ILE A 159 -16.56 10.99 15.19
CA ILE A 159 -15.94 12.32 15.13
C ILE A 159 -17.03 13.32 14.77
N LYS A 160 -17.34 14.25 15.68
CA LYS A 160 -18.40 15.25 15.51
C LYS A 160 -19.76 14.61 15.13
N GLY A 161 -20.08 13.48 15.77
CA GLY A 161 -21.31 12.72 15.52
C GLY A 161 -21.34 11.93 14.20
N LYS A 162 -20.22 11.83 13.47
CA LYS A 162 -20.10 11.05 12.24
C LYS A 162 -19.21 9.83 12.46
N ASN A 163 -19.68 8.68 11.98
CA ASN A 163 -18.96 7.41 12.06
C ASN A 163 -18.11 7.13 10.81
N THR A 164 -18.17 8.01 9.81
CA THR A 164 -17.41 7.89 8.56
C THR A 164 -16.90 9.22 8.04
N LEU A 165 -15.79 9.18 7.30
CA LEU A 165 -15.36 10.30 6.46
C LEU A 165 -16.28 10.44 5.24
N ASN A 166 -16.46 11.67 4.75
CA ASN A 166 -17.11 11.88 3.46
C ASN A 166 -16.18 11.45 2.32
N LYS A 167 -16.73 11.24 1.11
CA LYS A 167 -15.96 10.74 -0.05
C LYS A 167 -14.69 11.55 -0.37
N LYS A 168 -14.75 12.89 -0.26
CA LYS A 168 -13.59 13.75 -0.53
C LYS A 168 -12.51 13.54 0.53
N ALA A 169 -12.90 13.56 1.80
CA ALA A 169 -12.00 13.34 2.93
C ALA A 169 -11.39 11.93 2.92
N THR A 170 -12.16 10.90 2.58
CA THR A 170 -11.66 9.52 2.41
C THR A 170 -10.57 9.43 1.36
N ARG A 171 -10.72 10.11 0.21
CA ARG A 171 -9.66 10.12 -0.81
C ARG A 171 -8.42 10.83 -0.34
N THR A 172 -8.59 12.02 0.25
CA THR A 172 -7.47 12.77 0.82
C THR A 172 -6.76 11.92 1.87
N TRP A 173 -7.50 11.18 2.69
CA TRP A 173 -6.96 10.26 3.69
C TRP A 173 -6.09 9.18 3.04
N PHE A 174 -6.61 8.44 2.05
CA PHE A 174 -5.85 7.40 1.37
C PHE A 174 -4.59 7.95 0.67
N VAL A 175 -4.72 9.04 -0.09
CA VAL A 175 -3.59 9.63 -0.83
C VAL A 175 -2.52 10.12 0.14
N VAL A 176 -2.87 10.88 1.17
CA VAL A 176 -1.90 11.45 2.11
C VAL A 176 -1.18 10.33 2.86
N ASN A 177 -1.91 9.34 3.38
CA ASN A 177 -1.28 8.24 4.11
C ASN A 177 -0.41 7.36 3.19
N ALA A 178 -0.83 7.09 1.95
CA ALA A 178 -0.01 6.38 0.97
C ALA A 178 1.28 7.14 0.65
N LEU A 179 1.21 8.46 0.43
CA LEU A 179 2.38 9.29 0.15
C LEU A 179 3.35 9.36 1.35
N LEU A 180 2.83 9.43 2.58
CA LEU A 180 3.66 9.37 3.79
C LEU A 180 4.43 8.05 3.88
N MET A 181 3.76 6.92 3.61
CA MET A 181 4.39 5.59 3.63
C MET A 181 5.40 5.41 2.50
N ILE A 182 5.10 5.88 1.28
CA ILE A 182 6.05 5.86 0.16
C ILE A 182 7.28 6.71 0.48
N SER A 183 7.07 7.92 1.02
CA SER A 183 8.19 8.80 1.39
C SER A 183 9.08 8.14 2.45
N TRP A 184 8.47 7.52 3.46
CA TRP A 184 9.21 6.79 4.49
C TRP A 184 9.94 5.57 3.92
N ALA A 185 9.31 4.82 3.02
CA ALA A 185 9.94 3.69 2.34
C ALA A 185 11.17 4.10 1.51
N ILE A 186 11.07 5.20 0.76
CA ILE A 186 12.18 5.74 -0.04
C ILE A 186 13.36 6.09 0.88
N ILE A 187 13.09 6.73 2.03
CA ILE A 187 14.13 7.04 3.02
C ILE A 187 14.83 5.77 3.50
N LEU A 188 14.08 4.73 3.89
CA LEU A 188 14.66 3.47 4.36
C LEU A 188 15.50 2.77 3.29
N LEU A 189 15.00 2.72 2.04
CA LEU A 189 15.72 2.10 0.92
C LEU A 189 16.99 2.86 0.54
N PHE A 190 16.96 4.20 0.61
CA PHE A 190 18.13 5.02 0.39
C PHE A 190 19.22 4.80 1.45
N PHE A 191 18.83 4.74 2.74
CA PHE A 191 19.78 4.46 3.83
C PHE A 191 20.38 3.05 3.75
N PHE A 192 19.65 2.07 3.21
CA PHE A 192 20.21 0.75 2.94
C PHE A 192 21.34 0.81 1.90
N GLY A 193 21.15 1.56 0.81
CA GLY A 193 22.18 1.76 -0.21
C GLY A 193 23.47 2.35 0.35
N TYR A 194 23.36 3.35 1.23
CA TYR A 194 24.52 3.97 1.88
C TYR A 194 25.33 3.02 2.78
N TRP A 195 24.71 1.95 3.27
CA TRP A 195 25.37 0.98 4.17
C TRP A 195 25.93 -0.25 3.45
N VAL A 196 25.49 -0.49 2.23
CA VAL A 196 25.98 -1.59 1.37
C VAL A 196 27.18 -1.12 0.53
N LEU A 197 27.28 0.19 0.26
CA LEU A 197 28.40 0.87 -0.39
C LEU A 197 29.50 1.26 0.62
#